data_AF-A0A1F5WGR3-F1
#
_entry.id   AF-A0A1F5WGR3-F1
#
_cell.length_a   1.000
_cell.length_b   1.000
_cell.length_c   1.000
_cell.angle_alpha   90.00
_cell.angle_beta   90.00
_cell.angle_gamma   90.00
#
_symmetry.space_group_name_H-M   'P 1'
#
loop_
_entity.id
_entity.type
_entity.pdbx_description
1 polymer ?
#
loop_
_entity_poly.entity_id
_entity_poly.type
_entity_poly.pdbx_seq_one_letter_code
_entity_poly.pdbx_strand_id
1 'polypeptide(L)'
;MQLQVANWRYPRHAFFEGNTLKMEVARVVCQHCSTCSRRVETVESQLKGTNVAWRWETANGGLYLAVELPDGAGETHARLGSLLGLPIRST
;
A
#
# COMPACT_ATOMS: atom_id res chain seq x y z
N MET A 1 -8.46 1.63 8.86
CA MET A 1 -8.04 0.30 9.33
C MET A 1 -6.52 0.25 9.45
N GLN A 2 -5.97 -0.67 10.25
CA GLN A 2 -4.54 -0.94 10.30
C GLN A 2 -4.20 -2.24 9.57
N LEU A 3 -3.12 -2.21 8.79
CA LEU A 3 -2.60 -3.34 8.01
C LEU A 3 -1.20 -3.70 8.49
N GLN A 4 -1.00 -4.96 8.84
CA GLN A 4 0.31 -5.54 9.02
C GLN A 4 0.79 -6.12 7.69
N VAL A 5 1.79 -5.47 7.09
CA VAL A 5 2.50 -5.97 5.91
C VAL A 5 3.68 -6.82 6.40
N ALA A 6 3.87 -7.99 5.81
CA ALA A 6 5.02 -8.84 6.12
C ALA A 6 6.34 -8.08 5.91
N ASN A 7 7.32 -8.33 6.79
CA ASN A 7 8.64 -7.67 6.76
C ASN A 7 8.63 -6.16 7.03
N TRP A 8 7.49 -5.58 7.43
CA TRP A 8 7.39 -4.18 7.80
C TRP A 8 7.28 -4.04 9.32
N ARG A 9 8.12 -3.18 9.89
CA ARG A 9 8.30 -3.06 11.35
C ARG A 9 7.05 -2.56 12.09
N TYR A 10 6.21 -1.78 11.43
CA TYR A 10 5.04 -1.15 12.03
C TYR A 10 3.81 -1.36 11.14
N PRO A 11 2.61 -1.46 11.74
CA PRO A 11 1.35 -1.44 11.00
C PRO A 11 1.19 -0.17 10.18
N ARG A 12 0.38 -0.26 9.13
CA ARG A 12 0.11 0.81 8.17
C ARG A 12 -1.34 1.21 8.21
N HIS A 13 -1.57 2.51 8.12
CA HIS A 13 -2.92 3.01 7.94
C HIS A 13 -3.38 2.69 6.53
N ALA A 14 -4.57 2.11 6.44
CA ALA A 14 -5.28 1.99 5.19
C ALA A 14 -6.73 2.41 5.34
N PHE A 15 -7.31 2.91 4.27
CA PHE A 15 -8.72 3.30 4.23
C PHE A 15 -9.22 3.27 2.78
N PHE A 16 -10.53 3.21 2.63
CA PHE A 16 -11.17 3.28 1.33
C PHE A 16 -11.67 4.69 1.06
N GLU A 17 -11.56 5.09 -0.20
CA GLU A 17 -12.20 6.26 -0.76
C GLU A 17 -12.94 5.81 -2.03
N GLY A 18 -14.25 5.53 -1.89
CA GLY A 18 -15.01 4.83 -2.93
C GLY A 18 -14.42 3.44 -3.22
N ASN A 19 -14.06 3.19 -4.49
CA ASN A 19 -13.43 1.95 -4.93
C ASN A 19 -11.89 1.96 -4.85
N THR A 20 -11.31 3.03 -4.30
CA THR A 20 -9.86 3.15 -4.15
C THR A 20 -9.44 2.78 -2.74
N LEU A 21 -8.55 1.79 -2.62
CA LEU A 21 -7.85 1.51 -1.38
C LEU A 21 -6.60 2.38 -1.30
N LYS A 22 -6.50 3.17 -0.23
CA LYS A 22 -5.28 3.93 0.10
C LYS A 22 -4.55 3.25 1.24
N MET A 23 -3.28 2.92 1.07
CA MET A 23 -2.42 2.33 2.09
C MET A 23 -1.14 3.15 2.28
N GLU A 24 -0.81 3.49 3.52
CA GLU A 24 0.45 4.14 3.88
C GLU A 24 1.64 3.21 3.59
N VAL A 25 2.63 3.69 2.84
CA VAL A 25 3.86 2.95 2.54
C VAL A 25 5.04 3.50 3.34
N ALA A 26 5.12 4.83 3.43
CA ALA A 26 6.15 5.54 4.19
C ALA A 26 5.56 6.77 4.87
N ARG A 27 6.24 7.27 5.90
CA ARG A 27 5.98 8.64 6.36
C ARG A 27 6.78 9.60 5.49
N VAL A 28 6.22 10.75 5.14
CA VAL A 28 6.90 11.77 4.32
C VAL A 28 8.23 12.17 4.93
N VAL A 29 8.28 12.32 6.26
CA VAL A 29 9.50 12.69 7.00
C VAL A 29 10.64 11.68 6.89
N CYS A 30 10.38 10.43 6.49
CA CYS A 30 11.41 9.40 6.34
C CYS A 30 11.38 8.70 4.98
N GLN A 31 10.63 9.21 3.99
CA GLN A 31 10.45 8.55 2.70
C GLN A 31 11.76 8.36 1.92
N HIS A 32 12.75 9.22 2.18
CA HIS A 32 14.08 9.18 1.56
C HIS A 32 15.10 8.32 2.33
N CYS A 33 14.72 7.69 3.45
CA CYS A 33 15.62 6.75 4.11
C CYS A 33 15.67 5.44 3.30
N SER A 34 16.82 4.76 3.33
CA SER A 34 17.06 3.54 2.55
C SER A 34 15.97 2.48 2.72
N THR A 35 15.40 2.36 3.93
CA THR A 35 14.31 1.41 4.21
C THR A 35 13.00 1.81 3.53
N CYS A 36 12.63 3.09 3.62
CA CYS A 36 11.37 3.58 3.04
C CYS A 36 11.46 3.69 1.52
N SER A 37 12.57 4.16 0.98
CA SER A 37 12.78 4.20 -0.48
C SER A 37 12.72 2.80 -1.07
N ARG A 38 13.40 1.82 -0.46
CA ARG A 38 13.33 0.42 -0.92
C ARG A 38 11.92 -0.16 -0.88
N ARG A 39 11.09 0.22 0.11
CA ARG A 39 9.67 -0.19 0.16
C ARG A 39 8.88 0.40 -0.98
N VAL A 40 9.04 1.69 -1.25
CA VAL A 40 8.39 2.38 -2.37
C VAL A 40 8.79 1.72 -3.68
N GLU A 41 10.09 1.53 -3.93
CA GLU A 41 10.59 0.87 -5.14
C GLU A 41 10.06 -0.55 -5.30
N THR A 42 10.01 -1.33 -4.22
CA THR A 42 9.46 -2.70 -4.24
C THR A 42 7.98 -2.67 -4.63
N VAL A 43 7.20 -1.79 -4.01
CA VAL A 43 5.77 -1.63 -4.31
C VAL A 43 5.56 -1.21 -5.76
N GLU A 44 6.29 -0.21 -6.25
CA GLU A 44 6.21 0.25 -7.64
C GLU A 44 6.58 -0.85 -8.64
N SER A 45 7.66 -1.59 -8.37
CA SER A 45 8.10 -2.67 -9.26
C SER A 45 7.06 -3.77 -9.39
N GLN A 46 6.38 -4.12 -8.30
CA GLN A 46 5.33 -5.14 -8.32
C GLN A 46 4.12 -4.63 -9.10
N LEU A 47 3.67 -3.39 -8.83
CA LEU A 47 2.50 -2.82 -9.47
C LEU A 47 2.68 -2.55 -10.96
N LYS A 48 3.89 -2.17 -11.40
CA LYS A 48 4.22 -2.04 -12.83
C LYS A 48 4.04 -3.34 -13.62
N GLY A 49 4.09 -4.49 -12.95
CA GLY A 49 3.82 -5.81 -13.54
C GLY A 49 2.33 -6.16 -13.62
N THR A 50 1.43 -5.27 -13.22
CA THR A 50 -0.01 -5.54 -13.11
C THR A 50 -0.84 -4.58 -13.96
N ASN A 51 -2.07 -4.99 -14.32
CA ASN A 51 -3.03 -4.15 -15.05
C ASN A 51 -3.90 -3.28 -14.14
N VAL A 52 -3.51 -3.11 -12.87
CA VAL A 52 -4.31 -2.35 -11.89
C VAL A 52 -3.98 -0.87 -11.99
N ALA A 53 -5.00 0.00 -11.94
CA ALA A 53 -4.77 1.43 -11.85
C ALA A 53 -4.30 1.81 -10.45
N TRP A 54 -3.15 2.47 -10.36
CA TRP A 54 -2.56 2.91 -9.09
C TRP A 54 -1.90 4.28 -9.24
N ARG A 55 -1.78 4.99 -8.11
CA ARG A 55 -1.05 6.26 -8.02
C ARG A 55 -0.48 6.47 -6.62
N TRP A 56 0.52 7.34 -6.53
CA TRP A 56 1.03 7.84 -5.25
C TRP A 56 0.27 9.09 -4.82
N GLU A 57 -0.08 9.15 -3.53
CA GLU A 57 -0.71 10.32 -2.92
C GLU A 57 0.00 10.68 -1.61
N THR A 58 0.23 11.97 -1.35
CA THR A 58 0.73 12.43 -0.07
C THR A 58 -0.41 12.99 0.77
N ALA A 59 -0.67 12.41 1.94
CA ALA A 59 -1.75 12.83 2.83
C ALA A 59 -1.34 12.62 4.29
N ASN A 60 -1.75 13.51 5.20
CA ASN A 60 -1.54 13.37 6.65
C ASN A 60 -0.07 13.07 7.04
N GLY A 61 0.91 13.63 6.32
CA GLY A 61 2.33 13.37 6.56
C GLY A 61 2.82 11.96 6.18
N GLY A 62 2.01 11.19 5.43
CA GLY A 62 2.36 9.89 4.86
C GLY A 62 2.35 9.90 3.33
N LEU A 63 3.13 9.00 2.75
CA LEU A 63 3.09 8.62 1.34
C LEU A 63 2.20 7.38 1.23
N TYR A 64 1.07 7.53 0.56
CA TYR A 64 0.05 6.53 0.39
C TYR A 64 0.07 5.99 -1.04
N LEU A 65 -0.01 4.67 -1.15
CA LEU A 65 -0.36 4.00 -2.39
C LEU A 65 -1.88 3.98 -2.51
N ALA A 66 -2.42 4.57 -3.58
CA ALA A 66 -3.83 4.49 -3.94
C ALA A 66 -4.01 3.48 -5.08
N VAL A 67 -4.81 2.45 -4.86
CA VAL A 67 -5.08 1.36 -5.82
C VAL A 67 -6.57 1.27 -6.07
N GLU A 68 -6.99 1.33 -7.34
CA GLU A 68 -8.39 1.15 -7.72
C GLU A 68 -8.72 -0.35 -7.77
N LEU A 69 -9.74 -0.76 -7.02
CA LEU A 69 -10.18 -2.15 -6.94
C LEU A 69 -11.54 -2.31 -7.62
N PRO A 70 -11.62 -3.08 -8.73
CA PRO A 70 -12.83 -3.15 -9.56
C PRO A 70 -14.01 -3.91 -8.93
N ASP A 71 -13.79 -4.72 -7.89
CA ASP A 71 -14.83 -5.50 -7.22
C ASP A 71 -14.76 -5.28 -5.71
N GLY A 72 -15.88 -4.84 -5.15
CA GLY A 72 -16.00 -4.32 -3.79
C GLY A 72 -15.32 -5.17 -2.72
N ALA A 73 -14.52 -4.48 -1.90
CA ALA A 73 -14.02 -4.69 -0.53
C ALA A 73 -13.76 -6.11 0.06
N GLY A 74 -14.45 -7.17 -0.33
CA GLY A 74 -14.55 -8.46 0.38
C GLY A 74 -13.22 -9.21 0.56
N GLU A 75 -12.28 -9.11 -0.37
CA GLU A 75 -10.98 -9.82 -0.32
C GLU A 75 -9.77 -8.89 -0.50
N THR A 76 -9.91 -7.65 -0.04
CA THR A 76 -8.94 -6.58 -0.31
C THR A 76 -7.54 -6.87 0.21
N HIS A 77 -7.40 -7.50 1.38
CA HIS A 77 -6.08 -7.83 1.94
C HIS A 77 -5.35 -8.91 1.15
N ALA A 78 -6.06 -9.95 0.72
CA ALA A 78 -5.50 -11.03 -0.09
C ALA A 78 -5.11 -10.50 -1.48
N ARG A 79 -5.96 -9.68 -2.08
CA ARG A 79 -5.70 -9.04 -3.37
C ARG A 79 -4.52 -8.08 -3.31
N LEU A 80 -4.49 -7.20 -2.31
CA LEU A 80 -3.35 -6.28 -2.12
C LEU A 80 -2.08 -7.07 -1.80
N GLY A 81 -2.17 -8.13 -1.00
CA GLY A 81 -1.01 -8.97 -0.71
C GLY A 81 -0.48 -9.69 -1.96
N SER A 82 -1.37 -10.14 -2.85
CA SER A 82 -1.02 -10.69 -4.16
C SER A 82 -0.38 -9.64 -5.07
N LEU A 83 -0.98 -8.44 -5.16
CA LEU A 83 -0.47 -7.33 -5.98
C LEU A 83 0.91 -6.84 -5.53
N LEU A 84 1.18 -6.86 -4.23
CA LEU A 84 2.45 -6.40 -3.67
C LEU A 84 3.46 -7.53 -3.46
N GLY A 85 3.09 -8.79 -3.75
CA GLY A 85 3.92 -9.96 -3.46
C GLY A 85 4.28 -10.13 -1.98
N LEU A 86 3.48 -9.56 -1.07
CA LEU A 86 3.74 -9.51 0.36
C LEU A 86 2.47 -9.91 1.13
N PRO A 87 2.53 -10.84 2.09
CA PRO A 87 1.37 -11.12 2.94
C PRO A 87 0.90 -9.87 3.70
N ILE A 88 -0.41 -9.61 3.69
CA ILE A 88 -1.05 -8.49 4.40
C ILE A 88 -2.17 -9.03 5.29
N ARG A 89 -2.22 -8.55 6.53
CA ARG A 89 -3.25 -8.89 7.52
C ARG A 89 -3.84 -7.62 8.12
N SER A 90 -5.13 -7.61 8.41
CA SER A 90 -5.74 -6.58 9.26
C SER A 90 -5.36 -6.80 10.72
N THR A 91 -5.09 -5.72 11.44
CA THR A 91 -4.83 -5.71 12.90
C THR A 91 -5.89 -4.91 13.63
#